data_AF-A0A224VGZ0-F1
#
_entry.id   AF-A0A224VGZ0-F1
#
_cell.length_a   1.000
_cell.length_b   1.000
_cell.length_c   1.000
_cell.angle_alpha   90.00
_cell.angle_beta   90.00
_cell.angle_gamma   90.00
#
_symmetry.space_group_name_H-M   'P 1'
#
loop_
_entity.id
_entity.type
_entity.pdbx_description
1 polymer ?
#
loop_
_entity_poly.entity_id
_entity_poly.type
_entity_poly.pdbx_seq_one_letter_code
_entity_poly.pdbx_strand_id
1 'polypeptide(L)'
;MNFTKRLALMAAGVALAFPVFYGANTVTTHASSIYSAANPIWNRLPWITLRRNVKVLKVRNVTPEYKSYSVGTFIAKKGYHYRLGHGGANYSWTLESGRLNSHSNDYYNSYKYTYVVSEKRNSHSWFQFGIH
;
A
#
# COMPACT_ATOMS: atom_id res chain seq x y z
N MET A 1 70.49 -55.99 7.55
CA MET A 1 70.90 -54.66 7.04
C MET A 1 71.16 -54.80 5.56
N ASN A 2 70.29 -54.25 4.71
CA ASN A 2 70.57 -54.07 3.28
C ASN A 2 70.03 -52.70 2.88
N PHE A 3 70.95 -51.86 2.41
CA PHE A 3 70.76 -50.48 1.96
C PHE A 3 70.71 -50.48 0.43
N THR A 4 69.67 -49.92 -0.17
CA THR A 4 69.77 -49.42 -1.56
C THR A 4 68.79 -48.27 -1.80
N LYS A 5 69.36 -47.12 -2.15
CA LYS A 5 68.70 -45.88 -2.56
C LYS A 5 68.30 -45.91 -4.04
N ARG A 6 67.23 -45.18 -4.40
CA ARG A 6 66.99 -44.37 -5.63
C ARG A 6 65.51 -43.92 -5.61
N LEU A 7 65.21 -42.68 -5.21
CA LEU A 7 65.11 -41.46 -6.02
C LEU A 7 64.13 -41.58 -7.20
N ALA A 8 62.92 -41.01 -7.04
CA ALA A 8 62.13 -40.43 -8.12
C ALA A 8 61.26 -39.30 -7.55
N LEU A 9 61.64 -38.08 -7.96
CA LEU A 9 60.88 -36.84 -7.95
C LEU A 9 59.51 -37.04 -8.64
N MET A 10 58.44 -36.32 -8.25
CA MET A 10 57.51 -35.64 -9.18
C MET A 10 56.31 -34.97 -8.47
N ALA A 11 56.17 -33.68 -8.78
CA ALA A 11 54.96 -32.86 -8.89
C ALA A 11 54.09 -32.59 -7.65
N ALA A 12 54.40 -31.49 -6.96
CA ALA A 12 53.40 -30.70 -6.24
C ALA A 12 52.50 -29.96 -7.25
N GLY A 13 51.34 -30.53 -7.56
CA GLY A 13 50.28 -29.84 -8.29
C GLY A 13 49.41 -29.06 -7.32
N VAL A 14 49.66 -27.76 -7.15
CA VAL A 14 48.72 -26.86 -6.45
C VAL A 14 47.56 -26.59 -7.40
N ALA A 15 46.44 -27.28 -7.19
CA ALA A 15 45.19 -26.95 -7.86
C ALA A 15 44.65 -25.64 -7.27
N LEU A 16 44.74 -24.54 -8.02
CA LEU A 16 44.04 -23.30 -7.72
C LEU A 16 42.54 -23.53 -7.98
N ALA A 17 41.81 -23.92 -6.94
CA ALA A 17 40.35 -23.91 -6.96
C ALA A 17 39.89 -22.45 -6.98
N PHE A 18 39.45 -21.97 -8.15
CA PHE A 18 38.73 -20.71 -8.25
C PHE A 18 37.31 -20.92 -7.66
N PRO A 19 36.91 -20.22 -6.60
CA PRO A 19 35.53 -20.25 -6.17
C PRO A 19 34.68 -19.57 -7.24
N VAL A 20 33.80 -20.35 -7.88
CA VAL A 20 32.71 -19.82 -8.70
C VAL A 20 31.74 -19.13 -7.75
N PHE A 21 31.83 -17.80 -7.67
CA PHE A 21 30.84 -16.99 -6.99
C PHE A 21 29.55 -17.00 -7.81
N TYR A 22 28.58 -17.83 -7.41
CA TYR A 22 27.19 -17.66 -7.82
C TYR A 22 26.67 -16.39 -7.15
N GLY A 23 26.71 -15.27 -7.87
CA GLY A 23 26.07 -14.02 -7.44
C GLY A 23 24.58 -14.26 -7.25
N ALA A 24 24.14 -14.39 -6.01
CA ALA A 24 22.73 -14.34 -5.67
C ALA A 24 22.21 -12.95 -6.06
N ASN A 25 21.44 -12.87 -7.14
CA ASN A 25 20.68 -11.67 -7.46
C ASN A 25 19.62 -11.50 -6.38
N THR A 26 19.93 -10.78 -5.31
CA THR A 26 18.94 -10.36 -4.33
C THR A 26 18.02 -9.38 -5.05
N VAL A 27 16.84 -9.85 -5.46
CA VAL A 27 15.75 -8.97 -5.86
C VAL A 27 15.35 -8.21 -4.61
N THR A 28 15.87 -6.99 -4.46
CA THR A 28 15.44 -6.05 -3.43
C THR A 28 13.99 -5.67 -3.73
N THR A 29 13.06 -6.44 -3.19
CA THR A 29 11.64 -6.08 -3.19
C THR A 29 11.49 -4.94 -2.19
N HIS A 30 11.41 -3.71 -2.70
CA HIS A 30 10.98 -2.60 -1.87
C HIS A 30 9.53 -2.88 -1.46
N ALA A 31 9.29 -3.19 -0.19
CA ALA A 31 7.95 -3.33 0.34
C ALA A 31 7.19 -2.02 0.04
N SER A 32 6.12 -2.12 -0.76
CA SER A 32 5.30 -0.97 -1.06
C SER A 32 4.63 -0.51 0.24
N SER A 33 4.61 0.80 0.47
CA SER A 33 3.98 1.37 1.66
C SER A 33 2.55 0.84 1.82
N ILE A 34 2.15 0.50 3.04
CA ILE A 34 0.76 0.11 3.36
C ILE A 34 -0.24 1.21 2.98
N TYR A 35 0.23 2.46 2.90
CA TYR A 35 -0.53 3.63 2.50
C TYR A 35 -0.54 3.89 0.99
N SER A 36 0.02 2.99 0.18
CA SER A 36 -0.09 3.06 -1.28
C SER A 36 -1.48 2.60 -1.72
N ALA A 37 -2.08 3.31 -2.68
CA ALA A 37 -3.37 2.94 -3.28
C ALA A 37 -3.38 1.53 -3.89
N ALA A 38 -2.22 1.02 -4.31
CA ALA A 38 -2.09 -0.34 -4.85
C ALA A 38 -2.05 -1.44 -3.78
N ASN A 39 -2.04 -1.08 -2.49
CA ASN A 39 -1.96 -2.07 -1.42
C ASN A 39 -3.30 -2.81 -1.27
N PRO A 40 -3.31 -4.16 -1.22
CA PRO A 40 -4.53 -4.96 -1.15
C PRO A 40 -5.34 -4.77 0.14
N ILE A 41 -4.77 -4.15 1.18
CA ILE A 41 -5.52 -3.81 2.40
C ILE A 41 -6.75 -2.94 2.08
N TRP A 42 -6.64 -2.07 1.07
CA TRP A 42 -7.69 -1.13 0.69
C TRP A 42 -8.89 -1.80 0.04
N ASN A 43 -8.74 -3.02 -0.50
CA ASN A 43 -9.86 -3.81 -1.03
C ASN A 43 -10.83 -4.26 0.09
N ARG A 44 -10.36 -4.29 1.35
CA ARG A 44 -11.17 -4.72 2.50
C ARG A 44 -11.90 -3.57 3.19
N LEU A 45 -11.60 -2.32 2.79
CA LEU A 45 -12.10 -1.09 3.42
C LEU A 45 -11.87 -1.11 4.95
N PRO A 46 -10.59 -1.06 5.38
CA PRO A 46 -10.23 -1.21 6.79
C PRO A 46 -10.87 -0.11 7.65
N TRP A 47 -11.14 -0.46 8.89
CA TRP A 47 -11.52 0.51 9.90
C TRP A 47 -10.32 1.36 10.29
N ILE A 48 -10.56 2.66 10.42
CA ILE A 48 -9.60 3.64 10.90
C ILE A 48 -10.20 4.51 12.00
N THR A 49 -9.33 5.11 12.81
CA THR A 49 -9.67 6.15 13.78
C THR A 49 -9.02 7.47 13.36
N LEU A 50 -9.80 8.55 13.35
CA LEU A 50 -9.30 9.88 13.00
C LEU A 50 -8.43 10.48 14.12
N ARG A 51 -7.20 10.88 13.80
CA ARG A 51 -6.26 11.51 14.74
C ARG A 51 -6.51 13.00 14.93
N ARG A 52 -7.22 13.63 14.00
CA ARG A 52 -7.59 15.05 13.99
C ARG A 52 -8.94 15.26 13.30
N ASN A 53 -9.46 16.48 13.36
CA ASN A 53 -10.59 16.87 12.53
C ASN A 53 -10.16 16.90 11.07
N VAL A 54 -10.95 16.28 10.20
CA VAL A 54 -10.63 16.13 8.78
C VAL A 54 -11.78 16.68 7.93
N LYS A 55 -11.44 17.45 6.90
CA LYS A 55 -12.42 17.95 5.94
C LYS A 55 -12.78 16.85 4.95
N VAL A 56 -14.06 16.64 4.73
CA VAL A 56 -14.62 15.63 3.83
C VAL A 56 -15.53 16.32 2.82
N LEU A 57 -15.23 16.17 1.54
CA LEU A 57 -16.03 16.71 0.44
C LEU A 57 -17.11 15.71 0.06
N LYS A 58 -18.34 16.19 -0.13
CA LYS A 58 -19.42 15.42 -0.73
C LYS A 58 -19.40 15.68 -2.23
N VAL A 59 -18.95 14.71 -3.00
CA VAL A 59 -18.87 14.81 -4.46
C VAL A 59 -20.12 14.16 -5.06
N ARG A 60 -20.85 14.88 -5.91
CA ARG A 60 -21.93 14.30 -6.73
C ARG A 60 -21.29 13.62 -7.92
N ASN A 61 -21.49 12.31 -8.02
CA ASN A 61 -21.01 11.56 -9.17
C ASN A 61 -21.95 11.79 -10.36
N VAL A 62 -21.38 12.06 -11.52
CA VAL A 62 -22.10 12.21 -12.79
C VAL A 62 -21.37 11.42 -13.87
N THR A 63 -22.07 11.05 -14.94
CA THR A 63 -21.47 10.39 -16.09
C THR A 63 -21.25 11.41 -17.22
N PRO A 64 -20.03 11.57 -17.75
CA PRO A 64 -18.78 10.90 -17.37
C PRO A 64 -18.17 11.42 -16.04
N GLU A 65 -17.45 10.56 -15.32
CA GLU A 65 -17.00 10.78 -13.93
C GLU A 65 -16.15 12.05 -13.74
N TYR A 66 -15.37 12.46 -14.73
CA TYR A 66 -14.55 13.68 -14.68
C TYR A 66 -15.38 14.97 -14.56
N LYS A 67 -16.70 14.92 -14.83
CA LYS A 67 -17.62 16.05 -14.63
C LYS A 67 -18.20 16.10 -13.22
N SER A 68 -17.84 15.15 -12.34
CA SER A 68 -18.32 15.11 -10.96
C SER A 68 -17.85 16.35 -10.19
N TYR A 69 -18.71 16.87 -9.33
CA TYR A 69 -18.48 18.14 -8.65
C TYR A 69 -18.84 18.07 -7.17
N SER A 70 -18.14 18.88 -6.37
CA SER A 70 -18.43 18.99 -4.93
C SER A 70 -19.77 19.70 -4.73
N VAL A 71 -20.63 19.11 -3.90
CA VAL A 71 -21.95 19.65 -3.51
C VAL A 71 -22.02 19.97 -2.02
N GLY A 72 -20.94 19.76 -1.27
CA GLY A 72 -20.93 20.03 0.15
C GLY A 72 -19.61 19.68 0.82
N THR A 73 -19.45 20.17 2.05
CA THR A 73 -18.29 19.90 2.88
C THR A 73 -18.75 19.54 4.29
N PHE A 74 -18.13 18.52 4.86
CA PHE A 74 -18.32 18.08 6.24
C PHE A 74 -17.00 18.08 6.99
N ILE A 75 -17.09 18.16 8.31
CA ILE A 75 -15.96 17.94 9.21
C ILE A 75 -16.19 16.59 9.90
N ALA A 76 -15.33 15.62 9.58
CA ALA A 76 -15.23 14.38 10.34
C ALA A 76 -14.38 14.65 11.58
N LYS A 77 -14.93 14.40 12.77
CA LYS A 77 -14.32 14.80 14.03
C LYS A 77 -13.22 13.83 14.45
N LYS A 78 -12.20 14.34 15.14
CA LYS A 78 -11.17 13.54 15.82
C LYS A 78 -11.82 12.45 16.68
N GLY A 79 -11.23 11.26 16.68
CA GLY A 79 -11.68 10.11 17.45
C GLY A 79 -12.80 9.30 16.78
N TYR A 80 -13.41 9.81 15.71
CA TYR A 80 -14.45 9.06 15.00
C TYR A 80 -13.83 7.94 14.16
N HIS A 81 -14.61 6.86 14.01
CA HIS A 81 -14.20 5.68 13.26
C HIS A 81 -14.95 5.58 11.94
N TYR A 82 -14.21 5.25 10.89
CA TYR A 82 -14.78 5.06 9.55
C TYR A 82 -14.12 3.88 8.84
N ARG A 83 -14.87 3.24 7.94
CA ARG A 83 -14.28 2.41 6.88
C ARG A 83 -13.66 3.34 5.84
N LEU A 84 -12.43 3.04 5.44
CA LEU A 84 -11.66 3.88 4.52
C LEU A 84 -11.28 3.11 3.26
N GLY A 85 -11.62 3.66 2.10
CA GLY A 85 -11.08 3.26 0.80
C GLY A 85 -9.90 4.14 0.39
N HIS A 86 -8.94 3.55 -0.33
CA HIS A 86 -7.86 4.29 -0.99
C HIS A 86 -7.82 3.92 -2.47
N GLY A 87 -8.17 4.87 -3.34
CA GLY A 87 -8.30 4.68 -4.78
C GLY A 87 -7.13 5.27 -5.57
N GLY A 88 -6.85 4.67 -6.74
CA GLY A 88 -5.77 5.09 -7.63
C GLY A 88 -6.18 6.08 -8.73
N ALA A 89 -7.43 6.05 -9.21
CA ALA A 89 -7.81 6.78 -10.41
C ALA A 89 -8.42 8.16 -10.11
N ASN A 90 -9.48 8.22 -9.30
CA ASN A 90 -10.34 9.41 -9.23
C ASN A 90 -10.36 10.07 -7.84
N TYR A 91 -10.27 9.27 -6.78
CA TYR A 91 -10.27 9.77 -5.40
C TYR A 91 -9.19 9.11 -4.59
N SER A 92 -8.45 9.93 -3.85
CA SER A 92 -7.39 9.44 -2.98
C SER A 92 -7.96 8.67 -1.81
N TRP A 93 -8.83 9.28 -1.01
CA TRP A 93 -9.32 8.70 0.23
C TRP A 93 -10.84 8.83 0.28
N THR A 94 -11.55 7.72 0.43
CA THR A 94 -13.03 7.70 0.48
C THR A 94 -13.54 7.12 1.79
N LEU A 95 -14.52 7.77 2.40
CA LEU A 95 -15.18 7.22 3.58
C LEU A 95 -16.36 6.33 3.15
N GLU A 96 -16.47 5.16 3.77
CA GLU A 96 -17.38 4.07 3.34
C GLU A 96 -18.30 3.60 4.47
N SER A 97 -18.62 4.49 5.44
CA SER A 97 -19.45 4.12 6.58
C SER A 97 -20.18 5.30 7.24
N GLY A 98 -21.26 4.96 7.95
CA GLY A 98 -22.07 5.93 8.71
C GLY A 98 -22.68 7.00 7.80
N ARG A 99 -22.68 8.25 8.27
CA ARG A 99 -23.20 9.40 7.48
C ARG A 99 -22.34 9.75 6.26
N LEU A 100 -21.09 9.29 6.22
CA LEU A 100 -20.11 9.57 5.18
C LEU A 100 -19.81 8.27 4.45
N ASN A 101 -20.84 7.67 3.84
CA ASN A 101 -20.76 6.38 3.17
C ASN A 101 -20.82 6.57 1.65
N SER A 102 -19.71 6.33 0.96
CA SER A 102 -19.64 6.41 -0.52
C SER A 102 -20.27 5.21 -1.22
N HIS A 103 -20.62 4.16 -0.46
CA HIS A 103 -21.35 2.98 -0.91
C HIS A 103 -22.87 3.08 -0.73
N SER A 104 -23.42 4.27 -0.44
CA SER A 104 -24.86 4.42 -0.29
C SER A 104 -25.57 4.23 -1.64
N ASN A 105 -26.07 3.01 -1.88
CA ASN A 105 -26.83 2.61 -3.06
C ASN A 105 -28.26 3.14 -2.98
N ASP A 106 -28.71 3.69 -4.11
CA ASP A 106 -30.10 3.60 -4.54
C ASP A 106 -30.15 2.38 -5.48
N TYR A 107 -31.16 1.50 -5.36
CA TYR A 107 -31.22 0.16 -5.97
C TYR A 107 -31.15 0.17 -7.52
N TYR A 108 -31.20 1.35 -8.14
CA TYR A 108 -31.10 1.56 -9.60
C TYR A 108 -30.00 2.56 -10.03
N ASN A 109 -29.17 3.09 -9.10
CA ASN A 109 -28.22 4.15 -9.43
C ASN A 109 -26.84 3.89 -8.82
N SER A 110 -25.82 3.86 -9.69
CA SER A 110 -24.41 4.00 -9.33
C SER A 110 -24.24 5.06 -8.23
N TYR A 111 -23.47 4.72 -7.19
CA TYR A 111 -23.01 5.60 -6.09
C TYR A 111 -23.28 7.08 -6.35
N LYS A 112 -24.41 7.61 -5.86
CA LYS A 112 -24.86 8.98 -6.16
C LYS A 112 -23.90 10.03 -5.61
N TYR A 113 -23.22 9.71 -4.52
CA TYR A 113 -22.26 10.58 -3.86
C TYR A 113 -21.01 9.82 -3.41
N THR A 114 -19.85 10.46 -3.53
CA THR A 114 -18.58 10.00 -2.94
C THR A 114 -18.16 10.97 -1.85
N TYR A 115 -17.75 10.46 -0.70
CA TYR A 115 -17.26 11.24 0.43
C TYR A 115 -15.74 11.20 0.48
N VAL A 116 -15.11 12.24 -0.07
CA VAL A 116 -13.67 12.30 -0.30
C VAL A 116 -13.00 13.06 0.83
N VAL A 117 -12.01 12.44 1.48
CA VAL A 117 -11.18 13.14 2.46
C VAL A 117 -10.25 14.12 1.71
N SER A 118 -10.28 15.39 2.13
CA SER A 118 -9.48 16.47 1.56
C SER A 118 -8.04 16.43 2.08
N GLU A 119 -7.35 15.32 1.82
CA GLU A 119 -5.95 15.07 2.18
C GLU A 119 -5.16 14.64 0.94
N LYS A 120 -3.84 14.83 0.98
CA LYS A 120 -2.96 14.41 -0.12
C LYS A 120 -3.02 12.88 -0.30
N ARG A 121 -2.77 12.43 -1.53
CA ARG A 121 -2.96 11.05 -1.98
C ARG A 121 -2.46 9.96 -1.05
N ASN A 122 -1.21 10.07 -0.57
CA ASN A 122 -0.61 9.08 0.33
C ASN A 122 -0.41 9.62 1.77
N SER A 123 -1.03 10.76 2.08
CA SER A 123 -1.01 11.32 3.44
C SER A 123 -1.83 10.43 4.37
N HIS A 124 -1.22 10.02 5.48
CA HIS A 124 -1.84 9.12 6.46
C HIS A 124 -1.68 9.62 7.90
N SER A 125 -1.03 10.76 8.12
CA SER A 125 -0.82 11.33 9.46
C SER A 125 -2.13 11.71 10.17
N TRP A 126 -3.24 11.76 9.45
CA TRP A 126 -4.55 12.12 9.93
C TRP A 126 -5.38 10.94 10.48
N PHE A 127 -4.92 9.69 10.32
CA PHE A 127 -5.59 8.51 10.85
C PHE A 127 -4.63 7.47 11.42
N GLN A 128 -5.20 6.48 12.09
CA GLN A 128 -4.55 5.23 12.46
C GLN A 128 -5.49 4.06 12.17
N PHE A 129 -4.95 2.87 11.93
CA PHE A 129 -5.78 1.67 11.72
C PHE A 129 -6.47 1.23 13.02
N GLY A 130 -7.64 0.62 12.86
CA GLY A 130 -8.42 0.06 13.95
C GLY A 130 -9.44 1.04 14.56
N ILE A 131 -10.26 0.47 15.43
CA ILE A 131 -11.13 1.19 16.37
C ILE A 131 -10.43 1.14 17.73
N HIS A 132 -10.05 2.30 18.25
CA HIS A 132 -9.38 2.44 19.55
C HIS A 132 -10.34 3.06 20.54
#